data_AF-A0A218VE88-F1
#
_entry.id   AF-A0A218VE88-F1
#
_cell.length_a   1.000
_cell.length_b   1.000
_cell.length_c   1.000
_cell.angle_alpha   90.00
_cell.angle_beta   90.00
_cell.angle_gamma   90.00
#
_symmetry.space_group_name_H-M   'P 1'
#
loop_
_entity.id
_entity.type
_entity.pdbx_description
1 polymer ?
#
loop_
_entity_poly.entity_id
_entity_poly.type
_entity_poly.pdbx_seq_one_letter_code
_entity_poly.pdbx_strand_id
1 'polypeptide(L)'
;MIEDGNPHHFFIATQDQDLSNKVKRKPGIPLLFIIQNTMVLDKPSPKSVAFVQKLQTNQLVPEYQKECIVELKEKEGLVKQEGEKRRKRKRAGGPNPLSCLKKKKKKTQEGQEPSAEKKKRRKRKRNRVKAGAMQSVQKNEGE
;
A
#
# COMPACT_ATOMS: atom_id res chain seq x y z
N MET A 1 -41.89 14.59 4.28
CA MET A 1 -40.69 14.45 5.13
C MET A 1 -39.54 13.95 4.27
N ILE A 2 -38.28 14.16 4.67
CA ILE A 2 -37.13 13.65 3.89
C ILE A 2 -36.92 12.19 4.26
N GLU A 3 -37.39 11.32 3.37
CA GLU A 3 -37.23 9.88 3.43
C GLU A 3 -35.78 9.47 3.09
N ASP A 4 -35.46 8.20 3.34
CA ASP A 4 -34.13 7.68 3.08
C ASP A 4 -33.85 7.66 1.56
N GLY A 5 -32.69 8.22 1.17
CA GLY A 5 -32.32 8.37 -0.23
C GLY A 5 -32.90 9.60 -0.95
N ASN A 6 -33.71 10.44 -0.28
CA ASN A 6 -34.22 11.70 -0.81
C ASN A 6 -34.82 11.57 -2.23
N PRO A 7 -35.93 10.81 -2.40
CA PRO A 7 -36.47 10.47 -3.72
C PRO A 7 -36.94 11.69 -4.53
N HIS A 8 -37.37 12.76 -3.85
CA HIS A 8 -37.82 14.01 -4.46
C HIS A 8 -36.69 15.05 -4.64
N HIS A 9 -35.45 14.68 -4.33
CA HIS A 9 -34.26 15.53 -4.52
C HIS A 9 -34.36 16.92 -3.86
N PHE A 10 -34.89 16.97 -2.64
CA PHE A 10 -34.98 18.22 -1.89
C PHE A 10 -33.60 18.76 -1.51
N PHE A 11 -33.49 20.09 -1.55
CA PHE A 11 -32.39 20.84 -0.98
C PHE A 11 -32.83 21.36 0.40
N ILE A 12 -31.95 21.24 1.39
CA ILE A 12 -32.22 21.80 2.71
C ILE A 12 -31.42 23.08 2.86
N ALA A 13 -32.10 24.19 3.11
CA ALA A 13 -31.46 25.44 3.51
C ALA A 13 -31.65 25.63 5.02
N THR A 14 -30.56 25.62 5.79
CA THR A 14 -30.63 25.79 7.25
C THR A 14 -29.38 26.48 7.79
N GLN A 15 -29.52 27.20 8.89
CA GLN A 15 -28.41 27.80 9.65
C GLN A 15 -28.16 27.11 10.99
N ASP A 16 -29.05 26.19 11.37
CA ASP A 16 -28.88 25.43 12.60
C ASP A 16 -27.80 24.36 12.39
N GLN A 17 -26.79 24.40 13.27
CA GLN A 17 -25.67 23.47 13.23
C GLN A 17 -26.09 22.05 13.60
N ASP A 18 -27.04 21.88 14.52
CA ASP A 18 -27.49 20.56 14.96
C ASP A 18 -28.30 19.87 13.88
N LEU A 19 -29.21 20.60 13.24
CA LEU A 19 -29.94 20.11 12.08
C LEU A 19 -28.99 19.78 10.92
N SER A 20 -28.03 20.66 10.62
CA SER A 20 -27.01 20.43 9.60
C SER A 20 -26.24 19.13 9.84
N ASN A 21 -25.81 18.90 11.09
CA ASN A 21 -25.10 17.69 11.46
C ASN A 21 -25.96 16.43 11.32
N LYS A 22 -27.25 16.50 11.64
CA LYS A 22 -28.20 15.40 11.44
C LYS A 22 -28.39 15.10 9.95
N VAL A 23 -28.53 16.12 9.11
CA VAL A 23 -28.70 15.97 7.66
C VAL A 23 -27.44 15.40 7.02
N LYS A 24 -26.24 15.88 7.38
CA LYS A 24 -24.95 15.38 6.86
C LYS A 24 -24.73 13.89 7.13
N ARG A 25 -25.44 13.30 8.12
CA ARG A 25 -25.39 11.86 8.40
C ARG A 25 -26.13 11.02 7.37
N LYS A 26 -27.06 11.60 6.59
CA LYS A 26 -27.76 10.92 5.50
C LYS A 26 -27.06 11.25 4.17
N PRO A 27 -26.79 10.27 3.31
CA PRO A 27 -26.24 10.52 1.97
C PRO A 27 -27.32 11.13 1.05
N GLY A 28 -26.90 11.91 0.06
CA GLY A 28 -27.78 12.39 -1.03
C GLY A 28 -28.64 13.62 -0.70
N ILE A 29 -28.31 14.37 0.35
CA ILE A 29 -29.00 15.61 0.70
C ILE A 29 -28.05 16.80 0.57
N PRO A 30 -28.27 17.71 -0.39
CA PRO A 30 -27.52 18.95 -0.50
C PRO A 30 -27.98 19.96 0.58
N LEU A 31 -27.01 20.66 1.17
CA LEU A 31 -27.25 21.68 2.20
C LEU A 31 -26.86 23.07 1.68
N LEU A 32 -27.74 24.04 1.88
CA LEU A 32 -27.54 25.45 1.56
C LEU A 32 -27.38 26.26 2.85
N PHE A 33 -26.40 27.14 2.86
CA PHE A 33 -26.17 28.12 3.93
C PHE A 33 -26.27 29.54 3.37
N ILE A 34 -26.65 30.49 4.21
CA ILE A 34 -26.55 31.91 3.88
C ILE A 34 -25.36 32.48 4.65
N ILE A 35 -24.32 32.90 3.95
CA ILE A 35 -23.14 33.52 4.56
C ILE A 35 -23.15 34.97 4.09
N GLN A 36 -23.39 35.90 5.03
CA GLN A 36 -23.58 37.33 4.73
C GLN A 36 -24.68 37.52 3.68
N ASN A 37 -24.33 38.04 2.48
CA ASN A 37 -25.26 38.30 1.38
C ASN A 37 -25.18 37.24 0.28
N THR A 38 -24.59 36.08 0.55
CA THR A 38 -24.40 35.01 -0.46
C THR A 38 -25.04 33.70 0.00
N MET A 39 -25.70 33.00 -0.93
CA MET A 39 -26.14 31.62 -0.71
C MET A 39 -25.03 30.68 -1.17
N VAL A 40 -24.58 29.82 -0.27
CA VAL A 40 -23.48 28.88 -0.51
C VAL A 40 -24.01 27.46 -0.40
N LEU A 41 -23.78 26.66 -1.44
CA LEU A 41 -24.01 25.23 -1.40
C LEU A 41 -22.83 24.55 -0.70
N ASP A 42 -23.13 23.75 0.32
CA ASP A 42 -22.12 23.01 1.05
C ASP A 42 -21.51 21.90 0.18
N LYS A 43 -20.29 21.54 0.52
CA LYS A 43 -19.62 20.39 -0.09
C LYS A 43 -20.39 19.11 0.26
N PRO A 44 -20.42 18.12 -0.65
CA PRO A 44 -21.09 16.87 -0.38
C PRO A 44 -20.49 16.21 0.87
N SER A 45 -21.37 15.73 1.76
CA SER A 45 -20.94 15.01 2.97
C SER A 45 -20.04 13.82 2.62
N PRO A 46 -19.03 13.49 3.46
CA PRO A 46 -18.19 12.32 3.27
C PRO A 46 -18.99 11.03 3.06
N LYS A 47 -20.18 10.93 3.67
CA LYS A 47 -21.07 9.79 3.46
C LYS A 47 -21.68 9.74 2.07
N SER A 48 -22.07 10.89 1.51
CA SER A 48 -22.56 11.00 0.13
C SER A 48 -21.45 10.61 -0.85
N VAL A 49 -20.25 11.13 -0.64
CA VAL A 49 -19.08 10.78 -1.46
C VAL A 49 -18.78 9.28 -1.39
N ALA A 50 -18.73 8.71 -0.19
CA ALA A 50 -18.50 7.27 -0.02
C ALA A 50 -19.61 6.41 -0.63
N PHE A 51 -20.87 6.85 -0.57
CA PHE A 51 -21.98 6.16 -1.21
C PHE A 51 -21.83 6.14 -2.73
N VAL A 52 -21.53 7.29 -3.35
CA VAL A 52 -21.29 7.38 -4.79
C VAL A 52 -20.08 6.54 -5.19
N GLN A 53 -18.98 6.59 -4.43
CA GLN A 53 -17.80 5.76 -4.69
C GLN A 53 -18.14 4.27 -4.65
N LYS A 54 -18.94 3.80 -3.68
CA LYS A 54 -19.40 2.40 -3.61
C LYS A 54 -20.26 2.01 -4.81
N LEU A 55 -21.21 2.87 -5.20
CA LEU A 55 -22.03 2.64 -6.39
C LEU A 55 -21.17 2.56 -7.64
N GLN A 56 -20.24 3.50 -7.81
CA GLN A 56 -19.30 3.52 -8.92
C GLN A 56 -18.46 2.25 -8.93
N THR A 57 -17.86 1.81 -7.81
CA THR A 57 -17.07 0.58 -7.80
C THR A 57 -17.87 -0.66 -8.22
N ASN A 58 -19.15 -0.72 -7.88
CA ASN A 58 -20.00 -1.84 -8.26
C ASN A 58 -20.36 -1.80 -9.75
N GLN A 59 -20.59 -0.61 -10.29
CA GLN A 59 -21.00 -0.40 -11.68
C GLN A 59 -19.84 -0.31 -12.67
N LEU A 60 -18.64 0.06 -12.21
CA LEU A 60 -17.48 0.34 -13.05
C LEU A 60 -16.94 -0.92 -13.74
N VAL A 61 -17.13 -2.10 -13.14
CA VAL A 61 -16.66 -3.37 -13.70
C VAL A 61 -17.88 -4.26 -13.97
N PRO A 62 -18.19 -4.55 -15.25
CA PRO A 62 -19.17 -5.57 -15.61
C PRO A 62 -18.85 -6.92 -14.94
N GLU A 63 -19.88 -7.68 -14.55
CA GLU A 63 -19.70 -8.96 -13.84
C GLU A 63 -18.76 -9.92 -14.58
N TYR A 64 -18.90 -10.05 -15.90
CA TYR A 64 -18.01 -10.87 -16.74
C TYR A 64 -16.53 -10.48 -16.60
N GLN A 65 -16.23 -9.19 -16.51
CA GLN A 65 -14.85 -8.74 -16.32
C GLN A 65 -14.33 -9.10 -14.93
N LYS A 66 -15.19 -9.10 -13.90
CA LYS A 66 -14.80 -9.54 -12.55
C LYS A 66 -14.41 -11.02 -12.56
N GLU A 67 -15.21 -11.87 -13.21
CA GLU A 67 -14.94 -13.30 -13.36
C GLU A 67 -13.62 -13.55 -14.11
N CYS A 68 -13.43 -12.90 -15.26
CA CYS A 68 -12.16 -12.97 -16.01
C CYS A 68 -10.95 -12.55 -15.16
N ILE A 69 -11.08 -11.48 -14.37
CA ILE A 69 -10.01 -11.02 -13.49
C ILE A 69 -9.69 -12.06 -12.40
N VAL A 70 -10.70 -12.76 -11.87
CA VAL A 70 -10.50 -13.83 -10.86
C VAL A 70 -9.77 -15.00 -11.51
N GLU A 71 -10.22 -15.48 -12.66
CA GLU A 71 -9.56 -16.57 -13.38
C GLU A 71 -8.10 -16.26 -13.73
N LEU A 72 -7.81 -15.04 -14.20
CA LEU A 72 -6.46 -14.62 -14.54
C LEU A 72 -5.57 -14.56 -13.30
N LYS A 73 -6.09 -14.08 -12.16
CA LYS A 73 -5.35 -14.08 -10.89
C LYS A 73 -5.02 -15.48 -10.39
N GLU A 74 -5.92 -16.44 -10.61
CA GLU A 74 -5.70 -17.86 -10.28
C GLU A 74 -4.65 -18.48 -11.20
N LYS A 75 -4.77 -18.27 -12.51
CA LYS A 75 -3.82 -18.74 -13.53
C LYS A 75 -2.40 -18.20 -13.29
N GLU A 76 -2.28 -16.93 -12.90
CA GLU A 76 -0.99 -16.28 -12.60
C GLU A 76 -0.49 -16.58 -11.17
N GLY A 77 -1.27 -17.28 -10.33
CA GLY A 77 -0.88 -17.62 -8.96
C GLY A 77 -0.75 -16.41 -8.03
N LEU A 78 -1.40 -15.28 -8.37
CA LEU A 78 -1.42 -14.04 -7.58
C LEU A 78 -2.41 -14.10 -6.40
N VAL A 79 -3.19 -15.18 -6.32
CA VAL A 79 -4.08 -15.43 -5.19
C VAL A 79 -3.24 -15.64 -3.93
N LYS A 80 -3.36 -14.70 -2.98
CA LYS A 80 -2.76 -14.84 -1.66
C LYS A 80 -3.43 -16.01 -0.95
N GLN A 81 -2.74 -17.13 -0.83
CA GLN A 81 -3.15 -18.17 0.11
C GLN A 81 -3.07 -17.58 1.52
N GLU A 82 -4.21 -17.41 2.20
CA GLU A 82 -4.28 -16.87 3.57
C GLU A 82 -3.60 -17.76 4.63
N GLY A 83 -3.02 -18.91 4.25
CA GLY A 83 -2.52 -19.92 5.17
C GLY A 83 -1.00 -19.96 5.43
N GLU A 84 -0.13 -19.47 4.55
CA GLU A 84 1.31 -19.75 4.72
C GLU A 84 2.03 -18.66 5.51
N LYS A 85 1.79 -18.65 6.83
CA LYS A 85 2.72 -18.05 7.79
C LYS A 85 4.06 -18.78 7.67
N ARG A 86 4.95 -18.27 6.81
CA ARG A 86 6.32 -18.77 6.68
C ARG A 86 6.94 -18.85 8.07
N ARG A 87 7.27 -20.07 8.50
CA ARG A 87 7.90 -20.31 9.81
C ARG A 87 9.15 -19.43 9.90
N LYS A 88 9.22 -18.58 10.94
CA LYS A 88 10.42 -17.79 11.22
C LYS A 88 11.60 -18.77 11.36
N ARG A 89 12.61 -18.64 10.50
CA ARG A 89 13.82 -19.47 10.58
C ARG A 89 14.45 -19.28 11.95
N LYS A 90 14.74 -20.40 12.64
CA LYS A 90 15.55 -20.38 13.87
C LYS A 90 16.91 -19.78 13.53
N ARG A 91 17.26 -18.68 14.19
CA ARG A 91 18.61 -18.10 14.09
C ARG A 91 19.54 -18.90 14.98
N ALA A 92 20.77 -19.12 14.55
CA ALA A 92 21.79 -19.70 15.42
C ALA A 92 21.91 -18.81 16.66
N GLY A 93 21.75 -19.40 17.85
CA GLY A 93 22.01 -18.69 19.11
C GLY A 93 23.45 -18.20 19.10
N GLY A 94 23.67 -16.99 19.63
CA GLY A 94 25.03 -16.52 19.90
C GLY A 94 25.75 -17.51 20.82
N PRO A 95 27.09 -17.59 20.75
CA PRO A 95 27.85 -18.44 21.65
C PRO A 95 27.49 -18.11 23.10
N ASN A 96 27.35 -19.16 23.92
CA ASN A 96 26.95 -19.07 25.32
C ASN A 96 27.77 -17.97 26.05
N PRO A 97 27.11 -16.97 26.67
CA PRO A 97 27.76 -15.81 27.27
C PRO A 97 28.71 -16.14 28.43
N LEU A 98 28.69 -17.37 28.97
CA LEU A 98 29.62 -17.84 30.02
C LEU A 98 30.89 -18.52 29.49
N SER A 99 31.11 -18.59 28.16
CA SER A 99 32.30 -19.24 27.59
C SER A 99 33.54 -18.33 27.61
N CYS A 100 34.05 -18.03 28.81
CA CYS A 100 35.31 -17.30 29.04
C CYS A 100 36.59 -18.13 28.75
N LEU A 101 36.55 -19.05 27.79
CA LEU A 101 37.73 -19.85 27.43
C LEU A 101 38.63 -19.07 26.48
N LYS A 102 39.80 -18.67 26.97
CA LYS A 102 40.80 -17.93 26.19
C LYS A 102 41.23 -18.71 24.94
N LYS A 103 41.32 -18.00 23.81
CA LYS A 103 41.80 -18.51 22.52
C LYS A 103 43.21 -19.10 22.69
N LYS A 104 43.37 -20.41 22.49
CA LYS A 104 44.69 -21.04 22.41
C LYS A 104 45.40 -20.56 21.14
N LYS A 105 46.57 -19.93 21.29
CA LYS A 105 47.43 -19.55 20.16
C LYS A 105 48.02 -20.84 19.57
N LYS A 106 47.69 -21.18 18.32
CA LYS A 106 48.48 -22.16 17.54
C LYS A 106 49.79 -21.47 17.15
N LYS A 107 50.92 -22.12 17.46
CA LYS A 107 52.23 -21.73 16.93
C LYS A 107 52.22 -22.01 15.44
N THR A 108 52.48 -21.00 14.62
CA THR A 108 52.79 -21.15 13.21
C THR A 108 54.18 -21.77 13.11
N GLN A 109 54.29 -22.91 12.44
CA GLN A 109 55.54 -23.35 11.82
C GLN A 109 55.29 -23.43 10.32
N GLU A 110 56.17 -22.77 9.58
CA GLU A 110 56.20 -22.61 8.13
C GLU A 110 56.84 -23.84 7.45
N GLY A 111 56.40 -24.13 6.22
CA GLY A 111 57.02 -25.05 5.26
C GLY A 111 56.66 -26.53 5.45
N GLN A 112 56.27 -27.33 4.45
CA GLN A 112 56.42 -27.26 2.99
C GLN A 112 55.33 -28.13 2.30
N GLU A 113 54.89 -27.69 1.12
CA GLU A 113 54.13 -28.47 0.11
C GLU A 113 55.06 -29.48 -0.63
N PRO A 114 54.61 -30.47 -1.45
CA PRO A 114 53.46 -30.39 -2.37
C PRO A 114 52.65 -31.70 -2.61
N SER A 115 51.50 -31.60 -3.29
CA SER A 115 51.18 -32.38 -4.52
C SER A 115 49.70 -32.30 -4.93
N ALA A 116 49.53 -31.80 -6.16
CA ALA A 116 48.51 -32.09 -7.16
C ALA A 116 47.01 -31.71 -6.97
N GLU A 117 46.61 -30.82 -7.89
CA GLU A 117 45.34 -30.85 -8.64
C GLU A 117 44.03 -30.37 -7.99
N LYS A 118 43.68 -29.09 -8.23
CA LYS A 118 42.64 -28.70 -9.23
C LYS A 118 42.32 -27.19 -9.19
N LYS A 119 42.78 -26.52 -10.25
CA LYS A 119 42.02 -25.58 -11.11
C LYS A 119 40.87 -24.73 -10.50
N LYS A 120 41.09 -23.41 -10.69
CA LYS A 120 40.14 -22.38 -11.18
C LYS A 120 39.40 -21.52 -10.14
N ARG A 121 39.98 -20.32 -9.96
CA ARG A 121 39.37 -19.03 -9.58
C ARG A 121 37.87 -18.97 -9.85
N ARG A 122 37.05 -18.90 -8.79
CA ARG A 122 35.65 -18.46 -8.91
C ARG A 122 35.55 -16.96 -8.60
N LYS A 123 35.25 -16.20 -9.66
CA LYS A 123 35.03 -14.75 -9.69
C LYS A 123 33.95 -14.34 -8.68
N ARG A 124 34.23 -13.31 -7.88
CA ARG A 124 33.25 -12.61 -7.04
C ARG A 124 32.40 -11.72 -7.96
N LYS A 125 31.17 -12.13 -8.31
CA LYS A 125 30.20 -11.24 -8.95
C LYS A 125 29.69 -10.25 -7.89
N ARG A 126 30.19 -9.01 -7.92
CA ARG A 126 29.46 -7.86 -7.37
C ARG A 126 28.42 -7.45 -8.41
N ASN A 127 27.14 -7.66 -8.14
CA ASN A 127 26.09 -7.00 -8.90
C ASN A 127 26.09 -5.52 -8.51
N ARG A 128 26.90 -4.72 -9.20
CA ARG A 128 26.69 -3.27 -9.28
C ARG A 128 25.76 -3.05 -10.47
N VAL A 129 24.46 -2.99 -10.22
CA VAL A 129 23.54 -2.52 -11.27
C VAL A 129 23.80 -1.02 -11.40
N LYS A 130 24.17 -0.62 -12.62
CA LYS A 130 24.37 0.76 -13.03
C LYS A 130 23.09 1.55 -12.74
N ALA A 131 23.23 2.68 -12.05
CA ALA A 131 22.28 3.77 -12.18
C ALA A 131 22.35 4.25 -13.63
N GLY A 132 21.36 3.83 -14.43
CA GLY A 132 21.14 4.29 -15.79
C GLY A 132 19.78 4.96 -15.84
N ALA A 133 19.81 6.30 -15.91
CA ALA A 133 18.81 7.16 -16.51
C ALA A 133 17.34 6.96 -16.10
N MET A 134 16.96 7.49 -14.94
CA MET A 134 15.71 8.25 -14.87
C MET A 134 16.06 9.69 -15.28
N GLN A 135 15.75 10.04 -16.53
CA GLN A 135 15.57 11.45 -16.88
C GLN A 135 14.32 11.92 -16.15
N SER A 136 14.51 12.62 -15.04
CA SER A 136 13.51 13.50 -14.48
C SER A 136 13.41 14.73 -15.37
N VAL A 137 12.24 14.91 -15.99
CA VAL A 137 11.79 16.13 -16.64
C VAL A 137 11.98 17.29 -15.65
N GLN A 138 12.96 18.17 -15.92
CA GLN A 138 13.06 19.45 -15.25
C GLN A 138 12.00 20.37 -15.88
N LYS A 139 11.04 20.80 -15.05
CA LYS A 139 10.32 22.06 -15.26
C LYS A 139 11.36 23.17 -15.22
N ASN A 140 11.54 23.88 -16.31
CA ASN A 140 12.10 25.22 -16.28
C ASN A 140 10.96 26.18 -15.94
N GLU A 141 11.09 26.83 -14.79
CA GLU A 141 10.56 28.17 -14.56
C GLU A 141 11.48 29.15 -15.29
N GLY A 142 10.90 30.13 -15.99
CA GLY A 142 11.64 31.19 -16.65
C GLY A 142 10.76 32.04 -17.56
N GLU A 143 10.50 33.26 -17.07
CA GLU A 143 9.85 34.43 -17.69
C GLU A 143 8.32 34.51 -17.73
#